data_AF-V6HVF5-F1
#
_entry.id   AF-V6HVF5-F1
#
_cell.length_a   1.000
_cell.length_b   1.000
_cell.length_c   1.000
_cell.angle_alpha   90.00
_cell.angle_beta   90.00
_cell.angle_gamma   90.00
#
_symmetry.space_group_name_H-M   'P 1'
#
loop_
_entity.id
_entity.type
_entity.pdbx_description
1 polymer ?
#
loop_
_entity_poly.entity_id
_entity_poly.type
_entity_poly.pdbx_seq_one_letter_code
_entity_poly.pdbx_strand_id
1 'polypeptide(L)'
;MPTCAGKDLKLQGEPNRLSELPYYGAGFQVSASRIEKEDFDEIRKDLKNELASRVPKDRVEKWKEVSSINGSEGIYILFQIVPETRVLPEFLEFQFFLNDKPSEKIWNYYIQTFTARVRNYRFSALPFYGAFGYPYQTVPPGVYPSGTILYDSDVITTTEHIYRFLVRFPKDALISNSSNKNFFQVVTPTKSILRFEY
;
A
#
# COMPACT_ATOMS: atom_id res chain seq x y z
N MET A 1 -3.03 -29.72 12.50
CA MET A 1 -2.25 -28.82 13.36
C MET A 1 -2.17 -27.48 12.65
N PRO A 2 -2.53 -26.35 13.29
CA PRO A 2 -2.42 -25.05 12.64
C PRO A 2 -0.94 -24.68 12.58
N THR A 3 -0.39 -24.63 11.37
CA THR A 3 0.96 -24.13 11.11
C THR A 3 0.95 -22.63 11.44
N CYS A 4 1.66 -22.25 12.49
CA CYS A 4 1.84 -20.86 12.90
C CYS A 4 2.85 -20.18 11.95
N ALA A 5 2.48 -20.08 10.67
CA ALA A 5 3.19 -19.23 9.73
C ALA A 5 2.78 -17.78 10.02
N GLY A 6 3.75 -16.90 10.23
CA GLY A 6 3.48 -15.48 10.46
C GLY A 6 2.75 -14.87 9.27
N LYS A 7 1.87 -13.91 9.55
CA LYS A 7 1.09 -13.18 8.53
C LYS A 7 1.98 -12.37 7.59
N ASP A 8 3.08 -11.83 8.11
CA ASP A 8 4.02 -11.02 7.36
C ASP A 8 5.10 -11.89 6.69
N LEU A 9 5.33 -11.63 5.41
CA LEU A 9 6.34 -12.33 4.62
C LEU A 9 7.71 -11.70 4.88
N LYS A 10 8.72 -12.55 5.07
CA LYS A 10 10.07 -12.08 5.42
C LYS A 10 10.83 -11.66 4.17
N LEU A 11 11.16 -10.37 4.05
CA LEU A 11 12.03 -9.86 2.98
C LEU A 11 13.42 -10.53 3.06
N GLN A 12 13.93 -10.99 1.92
CA GLN A 12 15.27 -11.49 1.76
C GLN A 12 16.19 -10.39 1.25
N GLY A 13 17.23 -10.07 2.02
CA GLY A 13 18.21 -9.03 1.70
C GLY A 13 17.76 -7.63 2.13
N GLU A 14 18.53 -6.63 1.70
CA GLU A 14 18.28 -5.22 2.02
C GLU A 14 17.73 -4.48 0.78
N PRO A 15 16.63 -3.71 0.91
CA PRO A 15 16.09 -2.90 -0.18
C PRO A 15 16.98 -1.68 -0.52
N ASN A 16 17.97 -1.36 0.33
CA ASN A 16 18.85 -0.19 0.22
C ASN A 16 19.86 -0.25 -0.96
N ARG A 17 19.74 -1.24 -1.85
CA ARG A 17 20.57 -1.37 -3.07
C ARG A 17 19.76 -1.29 -4.37
N LEU A 18 18.47 -0.97 -4.30
CA LEU A 18 17.64 -0.81 -5.49
C LEU A 18 18.08 0.45 -6.26
N SER A 19 18.17 0.32 -7.58
CA SER A 19 18.39 1.45 -8.51
C SER A 19 17.28 2.52 -8.44
N GLU A 20 16.18 2.23 -7.74
CA GLU A 20 15.01 3.09 -7.61
C GLU A 20 15.03 4.01 -6.39
N LEU A 21 16.10 3.98 -5.59
CA LEU A 21 16.30 4.91 -4.47
C LEU A 21 15.99 6.38 -4.82
N PRO A 22 16.39 6.92 -5.99
CA PRO A 22 16.06 8.30 -6.36
C PRO A 22 14.55 8.58 -6.50
N TYR A 23 13.74 7.56 -6.80
CA TYR A 23 12.31 7.70 -7.06
C TYR A 23 11.46 7.44 -5.81
N TYR A 24 11.91 6.56 -4.92
CA TYR A 24 11.18 6.20 -3.69
C TYR A 24 11.66 6.99 -2.46
N GLY A 25 12.83 7.63 -2.53
CA GLY A 25 13.50 8.29 -1.41
C GLY A 25 14.41 7.34 -0.64
N ALA A 26 15.33 7.90 0.15
CA ALA A 26 16.36 7.11 0.83
C ALA A 26 15.81 6.26 1.99
N GLY A 27 14.64 6.65 2.52
CA GLY A 27 13.99 5.99 3.66
C GLY A 27 12.82 5.06 3.30
N PHE A 28 12.63 4.69 2.03
CA PHE A 28 11.45 3.90 1.64
C PHE A 28 11.41 2.52 2.31
N GLN A 29 10.20 2.04 2.58
CA GLN A 29 9.97 0.72 3.18
C GLN A 29 9.10 -0.13 2.27
N VAL A 30 9.36 -1.43 2.25
CA VAL A 30 8.55 -2.42 1.54
C VAL A 30 8.19 -3.55 2.48
N SER A 31 6.98 -4.07 2.34
CA SER A 31 6.55 -5.28 3.05
C SER A 31 5.48 -6.02 2.25
N ALA A 32 5.34 -7.31 2.53
CA ALA A 32 4.32 -8.14 1.96
C ALA A 32 3.67 -8.97 3.07
N SER A 33 2.37 -9.17 3.00
CA SER A 33 1.63 -9.99 3.96
C SER A 33 0.67 -10.92 3.26
N ARG A 34 0.48 -12.10 3.85
CA ARG A 34 -0.59 -13.01 3.45
C ARG A 34 -1.91 -12.46 3.95
N ILE A 35 -2.93 -12.52 3.11
CA ILE A 35 -4.28 -12.09 3.47
C ILE A 35 -5.06 -13.27 4.04
N GLU A 36 -5.55 -13.09 5.27
CA GLU A 36 -6.44 -14.02 5.94
C GLU A 36 -7.91 -13.65 5.68
N LYS A 37 -8.84 -14.50 6.13
CA LYS A 37 -10.26 -14.33 5.81
C LYS A 37 -10.82 -13.05 6.41
N GLU A 38 -10.34 -12.70 7.60
CA GLU A 38 -10.73 -11.55 8.40
C GLU A 38 -10.31 -10.22 7.75
N ASP A 39 -9.20 -10.24 7.00
CA ASP A 39 -8.62 -9.04 6.39
C ASP A 39 -9.42 -8.53 5.18
N PHE A 40 -10.17 -9.40 4.50
CA PHE A 40 -10.91 -9.03 3.30
C PHE A 40 -11.99 -7.96 3.55
N ASP A 41 -12.55 -7.90 4.75
CA ASP A 41 -13.54 -6.87 5.08
C ASP A 41 -12.94 -5.47 5.07
N GLU A 42 -11.74 -5.30 5.61
CA GLU A 42 -11.02 -4.04 5.63
C GLU A 42 -10.50 -3.68 4.23
N ILE A 43 -9.87 -4.64 3.54
CA ILE A 43 -9.33 -4.43 2.20
C ILE A 43 -10.42 -4.03 1.20
N ARG A 44 -11.62 -4.63 1.29
CA ARG A 44 -12.76 -4.25 0.43
C ARG A 44 -13.22 -2.82 0.71
N LYS A 45 -13.17 -2.36 1.96
CA LYS A 45 -13.51 -0.97 2.30
C LYS A 45 -12.48 -0.02 1.70
N ASP A 46 -11.20 -0.31 1.85
CA ASP A 46 -10.11 0.52 1.30
C ASP A 46 -10.21 0.64 -0.23
N LEU A 47 -10.40 -0.49 -0.93
CA LEU A 47 -10.57 -0.52 -2.39
C LEU A 47 -11.82 0.26 -2.84
N LYS A 48 -12.93 0.15 -2.10
CA LYS A 48 -14.15 0.93 -2.39
C LYS A 48 -13.93 2.43 -2.20
N ASN A 49 -13.17 2.83 -1.16
CA ASN A 49 -12.83 4.22 -0.91
C ASN A 49 -11.96 4.79 -2.05
N GLU A 50 -11.00 4.00 -2.53
CA GLU A 50 -10.19 4.37 -3.70
C GLU A 50 -11.05 4.55 -4.95
N LEU A 51 -11.95 3.61 -5.25
CA LEU A 51 -12.87 3.70 -6.39
C LEU A 51 -13.81 4.90 -6.30
N ALA A 52 -14.26 5.23 -5.09
CA ALA A 52 -15.07 6.42 -4.85
C ALA A 52 -14.28 7.72 -5.09
N SER A 53 -12.98 7.71 -4.83
CA SER A 53 -12.12 8.88 -5.03
C SER A 53 -11.75 9.15 -6.50
N ARG A 54 -11.54 8.11 -7.32
CA ARG A 54 -11.05 8.26 -8.71
C ARG A 54 -12.14 8.28 -9.78
N VAL A 55 -13.36 7.83 -9.44
CA VAL A 55 -14.54 7.78 -10.33
C VAL A 55 -14.21 7.26 -11.75
N PRO A 56 -13.74 6.00 -11.90
CA PRO A 56 -13.43 5.42 -13.21
C PRO A 56 -14.70 5.22 -14.04
N LYS A 57 -14.56 5.16 -15.37
CA LYS A 57 -15.69 4.95 -16.32
C LYS A 57 -16.47 3.66 -16.00
N ASP A 58 -15.78 2.58 -15.63
CA ASP A 58 -16.38 1.27 -15.33
C ASP A 58 -16.64 1.06 -13.83
N ARG A 59 -17.04 2.12 -13.13
CA ARG A 59 -17.19 2.12 -11.67
C ARG A 59 -18.07 1.00 -11.15
N VAL A 60 -19.20 0.72 -11.81
CA VAL A 60 -20.17 -0.29 -11.35
C VAL A 60 -19.59 -1.70 -11.43
N GLU A 61 -18.87 -2.01 -12.50
CA GLU A 61 -18.25 -3.33 -12.68
C GLU A 61 -17.10 -3.53 -11.69
N LYS A 62 -16.22 -2.54 -11.56
CA LYS A 62 -15.13 -2.57 -10.57
C LYS A 62 -15.64 -2.66 -9.14
N TRP A 63 -16.76 -1.99 -8.82
CA TRP A 63 -17.37 -2.07 -7.50
C TRP A 63 -17.96 -3.44 -7.19
N LYS A 64 -18.63 -4.06 -8.17
CA LYS A 64 -19.13 -5.44 -8.05
C LYS A 64 -17.99 -6.42 -7.85
N GLU A 65 -16.93 -6.25 -8.63
CA GLU A 65 -15.73 -7.07 -8.55
C GLU A 65 -15.02 -6.95 -7.19
N VAL A 66 -14.78 -5.74 -6.68
CA VAL A 66 -14.21 -5.55 -5.34
C VAL A 66 -15.12 -6.16 -4.27
N SER A 67 -16.44 -6.09 -4.46
CA SER A 67 -17.40 -6.66 -3.51
C SER A 67 -17.39 -8.20 -3.50
N SER A 68 -16.99 -8.86 -4.60
CA SER A 68 -16.95 -10.33 -4.68
C SER A 68 -15.68 -10.95 -4.10
N ILE A 69 -14.64 -10.15 -3.83
CA ILE A 69 -13.38 -10.64 -3.25
C ILE A 69 -13.66 -11.30 -1.89
N ASN A 70 -13.39 -12.60 -1.77
CA ASN A 70 -13.70 -13.39 -0.56
C ASN A 70 -12.62 -14.43 -0.20
N GLY A 71 -11.48 -14.43 -0.90
CA GLY A 71 -10.38 -15.37 -0.66
C GLY A 71 -10.58 -16.77 -1.25
N SER A 72 -11.76 -17.10 -1.77
CA SER A 72 -12.05 -18.46 -2.26
C SER A 72 -11.53 -18.75 -3.66
N GLU A 73 -11.14 -17.72 -4.41
CA GLU A 73 -10.71 -17.84 -5.81
C GLU A 73 -9.24 -18.25 -5.93
N GLY A 74 -8.39 -17.88 -4.97
CA GLY A 74 -6.95 -18.01 -5.10
C GLY A 74 -6.19 -17.66 -3.83
N ILE A 75 -4.88 -17.53 -3.95
CA ILE A 75 -3.99 -17.06 -2.88
C ILE A 75 -3.85 -15.54 -3.02
N TYR A 76 -4.00 -14.83 -1.90
CA TYR A 76 -3.92 -13.38 -1.86
C TYR A 76 -2.73 -12.92 -1.03
N ILE A 77 -1.93 -12.04 -1.62
CA ILE A 77 -0.79 -11.38 -0.97
C ILE A 77 -0.98 -9.88 -1.12
N LEU A 78 -0.83 -9.15 -0.03
CA LEU A 78 -0.82 -7.69 -0.03
C LEU A 78 0.62 -7.21 0.01
N PHE A 79 1.08 -6.63 -1.09
CA PHE A 79 2.35 -5.93 -1.14
C PHE A 79 2.12 -4.44 -0.85
N GLN A 80 2.97 -3.84 -0.03
CA GLN A 80 2.94 -2.41 0.26
C GLN A 80 4.34 -1.79 0.14
N ILE A 81 4.37 -0.59 -0.41
CA ILE A 81 5.54 0.28 -0.44
C ILE A 81 5.19 1.64 0.18
N VAL A 82 6.04 2.07 1.10
CA VAL A 82 5.95 3.35 1.81
C VAL A 82 7.17 4.18 1.40
N PRO A 83 7.07 4.94 0.31
CA PRO A 83 8.11 5.87 -0.10
C PRO A 83 8.15 7.11 0.80
N GLU A 84 9.28 7.81 0.77
CA GLU A 84 9.47 9.09 1.47
C GLU A 84 8.63 10.20 0.84
N THR A 85 8.49 10.18 -0.49
CA THR A 85 7.73 11.15 -1.27
C THR A 85 6.70 10.47 -2.16
N ARG A 86 5.75 11.22 -2.71
CA ARG A 86 4.85 10.70 -3.75
C ARG A 86 5.65 10.22 -4.95
N VAL A 87 5.23 9.07 -5.47
CA VAL A 87 5.86 8.37 -6.59
C VAL A 87 4.94 8.45 -7.81
N LEU A 88 5.53 8.66 -8.99
CA LEU A 88 4.80 8.66 -10.25
C LEU A 88 4.28 7.25 -10.59
N PRO A 89 3.13 7.10 -11.28
CA PRO A 89 2.55 5.80 -11.59
C PRO A 89 3.49 4.83 -12.33
N GLU A 90 4.36 5.34 -13.20
CA GLU A 90 5.33 4.55 -13.97
C GLU A 90 6.31 3.77 -13.08
N PHE A 91 6.66 4.34 -11.92
CA PHE A 91 7.55 3.69 -10.95
C PHE A 91 6.79 2.76 -9.99
N LEU A 92 5.50 2.52 -10.22
CA LEU A 92 4.64 1.64 -9.44
C LEU A 92 4.14 0.43 -10.25
N GLU A 93 4.63 0.26 -11.48
CA GLU A 93 4.30 -0.87 -12.38
C GLU A 93 5.07 -2.14 -12.01
N PHE A 94 4.79 -2.66 -10.82
CA PHE A 94 5.39 -3.90 -10.33
C PHE A 94 4.82 -5.14 -11.03
N GLN A 95 5.69 -6.12 -11.27
CA GLN A 95 5.28 -7.48 -11.66
C GLN A 95 5.41 -8.40 -10.46
N PHE A 96 4.42 -9.27 -10.27
CA PHE A 96 4.33 -10.12 -9.10
C PHE A 96 4.34 -11.60 -9.49
N PHE A 97 5.18 -12.37 -8.79
CA PHE A 97 5.34 -13.80 -9.01
C PHE A 97 5.28 -14.55 -7.67
N LEU A 98 4.67 -15.72 -7.66
CA LEU A 98 4.68 -16.65 -6.53
C LEU A 98 5.19 -18.00 -7.04
N ASN A 99 6.39 -18.40 -6.61
CA ASN A 99 7.08 -19.59 -7.12
C ASN A 99 7.07 -19.68 -8.66
N ASP A 100 7.52 -18.61 -9.31
CA ASP A 100 7.56 -18.45 -10.78
C ASP A 100 6.18 -18.39 -11.49
N LYS A 101 5.06 -18.47 -10.76
CA LYS A 101 3.74 -18.23 -11.33
C LYS A 101 3.40 -16.74 -11.31
N PRO A 102 3.00 -16.14 -12.45
CA PRO A 102 2.59 -14.75 -12.48
C PRO A 102 1.27 -14.53 -11.74
N SER A 103 1.07 -13.32 -11.25
CA SER A 103 -0.22 -12.90 -10.68
C SER A 103 -1.32 -12.92 -11.73
N GLU A 104 -2.50 -13.42 -11.38
CA GLU A 104 -3.68 -13.38 -12.25
C GLU A 104 -4.33 -12.00 -12.25
N LYS A 105 -4.30 -11.33 -11.10
CA LYS A 105 -5.00 -10.07 -10.90
C LYS A 105 -4.34 -9.24 -9.82
N ILE A 106 -4.38 -7.93 -10.02
CA ILE A 106 -3.80 -6.94 -9.11
C ILE A 106 -4.82 -5.83 -8.89
N TRP A 107 -5.09 -5.50 -7.63
CA TRP A 107 -5.83 -4.30 -7.25
C TRP A 107 -4.89 -3.36 -6.50
N ASN A 108 -4.68 -2.18 -7.06
CA ASN A 108 -3.82 -1.16 -6.47
C ASN A 108 -4.66 -0.07 -5.82
N TYR A 109 -4.24 0.38 -4.65
CA TYR A 109 -4.86 1.50 -3.96
C TYR A 109 -3.83 2.32 -3.19
N TYR A 110 -4.16 3.59 -2.98
CA TYR A 110 -3.28 4.56 -2.36
C TYR A 110 -3.93 5.05 -1.07
N ILE A 111 -3.14 5.02 0.00
CA ILE A 111 -3.51 5.57 1.31
C ILE A 111 -2.54 6.70 1.62
N GLN A 112 -3.09 7.83 2.05
CA GLN A 112 -2.31 8.90 2.64
C GLN A 112 -2.63 8.97 4.13
N THR A 113 -1.64 8.73 4.97
CA THR A 113 -1.78 8.92 6.42
C THR A 113 -1.25 10.29 6.78
N PHE A 114 -1.97 10.98 7.65
CA PHE A 114 -1.51 12.23 8.24
C PHE A 114 -1.54 12.07 9.75
N THR A 115 -0.37 12.18 10.38
CA THR A 115 -0.23 12.07 11.82
C THR A 115 0.21 13.42 12.36
N ALA A 116 -0.61 14.01 13.23
CA ALA A 116 -0.22 15.18 14.01
C ALA A 116 0.13 14.74 15.43
N ARG A 117 1.28 15.16 15.94
CA ARG A 117 1.71 14.95 17.32
C ARG A 117 2.00 16.30 17.97
N VAL A 118 1.43 16.52 19.15
CA VAL A 118 1.73 17.70 19.96
C VAL A 118 3.00 17.41 20.79
N ARG A 119 3.96 18.33 20.78
CA ARG A 119 5.26 18.23 21.48
C ARG A 119 5.15 18.32 23.01
N ASN A 120 4.05 18.85 23.54
CA ASN A 120 3.92 19.17 24.96
C ASN A 120 3.48 17.98 25.84
N TYR A 121 4.23 17.76 26.92
CA TYR A 121 3.87 16.89 28.07
C TYR A 121 2.82 17.54 29.01
N ARG A 122 2.48 18.82 28.79
CA ARG A 122 1.47 19.54 29.59
C ARG A 122 0.12 19.54 28.88
N PHE A 123 -0.92 19.30 29.66
CA PHE A 123 -2.31 19.31 29.22
C PHE A 123 -2.65 20.66 28.56
N SER A 124 -2.88 20.66 27.25
CA SER A 124 -3.40 21.82 26.54
C SER A 124 -4.92 21.80 26.65
N ALA A 125 -5.48 22.80 27.32
CA ALA A 125 -6.92 22.96 27.52
C ALA A 125 -7.62 23.65 26.34
N LEU A 126 -6.92 23.90 25.23
CA LEU A 126 -7.47 24.58 24.06
C LEU A 126 -7.59 23.62 22.87
N PRO A 127 -8.72 23.65 22.13
CA PRO A 127 -8.85 22.87 20.90
C PRO A 127 -7.82 23.37 19.87
N PHE A 128 -6.94 22.48 19.42
CA PHE A 128 -6.05 22.78 18.31
C PHE A 128 -6.82 22.69 16.98
N TYR A 129 -6.77 23.76 16.19
CA TYR A 129 -7.39 23.81 14.87
C TYR A 129 -6.35 23.47 13.79
N GLY A 130 -6.44 22.28 13.22
CA GLY A 130 -5.75 21.93 11.98
C GLY A 130 -6.66 22.22 10.79
N ALA A 131 -6.30 23.17 9.92
CA ALA A 131 -6.96 23.31 8.63
C ALA A 131 -6.42 22.24 7.67
N PHE A 132 -7.25 21.26 7.33
CA PHE A 132 -6.88 20.16 6.43
C PHE A 132 -7.36 20.45 5.00
N GLY A 133 -6.42 20.47 4.05
CA GLY A 133 -6.75 20.33 2.63
C GLY A 133 -6.81 18.86 2.23
N TYR A 134 -7.90 18.15 2.56
CA TYR A 134 -8.21 16.84 1.96
C TYR A 134 -9.08 17.07 0.70
N PRO A 135 -8.95 16.25 -0.36
CA PRO A 135 -8.70 16.77 -1.71
C PRO A 135 -9.99 17.05 -2.49
N TYR A 136 -10.80 18.04 -2.13
CA TYR A 136 -11.90 18.53 -2.99
C TYR A 136 -12.28 19.99 -2.73
N GLN A 137 -11.30 20.90 -2.62
CA GLN A 137 -11.58 22.29 -2.98
C GLN A 137 -11.11 22.47 -4.41
N THR A 138 -12.08 22.57 -5.33
CA THR A 138 -11.86 22.93 -6.74
C THR A 138 -11.33 24.37 -6.79
N VAL A 139 -10.02 24.53 -6.58
CA VAL A 139 -9.35 25.79 -6.83
C VAL A 139 -9.20 25.95 -8.35
N PRO A 140 -9.54 27.10 -8.94
CA PRO A 140 -9.42 27.31 -10.38
C PRO A 140 -8.01 27.01 -10.91
N PRO A 141 -7.87 26.59 -12.19
CA PRO A 141 -6.56 26.34 -12.79
C PRO A 141 -5.67 27.58 -12.65
N GLY A 142 -4.48 27.40 -12.07
CA GLY A 142 -3.49 28.48 -11.86
C GLY A 142 -3.39 29.01 -10.43
N VAL A 143 -4.19 28.52 -9.49
CA VAL A 143 -4.09 28.89 -8.07
C VAL A 143 -3.58 27.70 -7.26
N TYR A 144 -2.32 27.76 -6.82
CA TYR A 144 -1.83 26.87 -5.76
C TYR A 144 -2.58 27.22 -4.48
N PRO A 145 -3.19 26.26 -3.76
CA PRO A 145 -3.69 26.52 -2.42
C PRO A 145 -2.48 26.66 -1.48
N SER A 146 -1.83 27.83 -1.50
CA SER A 146 -0.90 28.26 -0.47
C SER A 146 -1.70 28.87 0.68
N GLY A 147 -2.56 28.07 1.31
CA GLY A 147 -3.06 28.42 2.63
C GLY A 147 -1.90 28.30 3.60
N THR A 148 -1.44 29.42 4.16
CA THR A 148 -0.45 29.40 5.23
C THR A 148 -1.02 28.55 6.35
N ILE A 149 -0.45 27.37 6.56
CA ILE A 149 -0.89 26.53 7.66
C ILE A 149 -0.31 27.16 8.93
N LEU A 150 -1.15 27.92 9.63
CA LEU A 150 -0.81 28.52 10.92
C LEU A 150 -0.82 27.40 11.97
N TYR A 151 0.33 26.76 12.14
CA TYR A 151 0.53 25.84 13.25
C TYR A 151 1.03 26.63 14.47
N ASP A 152 0.44 26.35 15.61
CA ASP A 152 1.10 26.62 16.89
C ASP A 152 2.42 25.84 16.91
N SER A 153 3.51 26.41 17.43
CA SER A 153 4.90 25.91 17.32
C SER A 153 5.13 24.49 17.88
N ASP A 154 4.11 23.92 18.48
CA ASP A 154 4.12 22.69 19.26
C ASP A 154 3.51 21.50 18.51
N VAL A 155 3.14 21.62 17.23
CA VAL A 155 2.57 20.50 16.46
C VAL A 155 3.57 20.01 15.41
N ILE A 156 3.99 18.75 15.50
CA ILE A 156 4.73 18.05 14.45
C ILE A 156 3.72 17.29 13.61
N THR A 157 3.76 17.47 12.29
CA THR A 157 2.93 16.73 11.34
C THR A 157 3.81 15.83 10.48
N THR A 158 3.43 14.58 10.33
CA THR A 158 4.08 13.61 9.42
C THR A 158 3.03 13.11 8.44
N THR A 159 3.35 13.24 7.14
CA THR A 159 2.53 12.69 6.06
C THR A 159 3.25 11.47 5.52
N GLU A 160 2.57 10.34 5.43
CA GLU A 160 3.12 9.15 4.78
C GLU A 160 2.28 8.78 3.57
N HIS A 161 2.97 8.38 2.52
CA HIS A 161 2.39 7.91 1.28
C HIS A 161 2.51 6.39 1.27
N ILE A 162 1.38 5.68 1.18
CA ILE A 162 1.37 4.21 1.23
C ILE A 162 0.69 3.72 -0.06
N TYR A 163 1.44 2.98 -0.86
CA TYR A 163 0.92 2.33 -2.06
C TYR A 163 0.77 0.84 -1.77
N ARG A 164 -0.46 0.34 -1.91
CA ARG A 164 -0.83 -1.04 -1.61
C ARG A 164 -1.30 -1.75 -2.88
N PHE A 165 -0.92 -3.02 -3.00
CA PHE A 165 -1.21 -3.88 -4.12
C PHE A 165 -1.71 -5.21 -3.57
N LEU A 166 -3.03 -5.43 -3.67
CA LEU A 166 -3.61 -6.74 -3.43
C LEU A 166 -3.41 -7.58 -4.68
N VAL A 167 -2.68 -8.68 -4.55
CA VAL A 167 -2.29 -9.54 -5.66
C VAL A 167 -2.93 -10.91 -5.49
N ARG A 168 -3.58 -11.42 -6.55
CA ARG A 168 -4.15 -12.77 -6.59
C ARG A 168 -3.29 -13.70 -7.42
N PHE A 169 -3.03 -14.88 -6.87
CA PHE A 169 -2.33 -15.99 -7.50
C PHE A 169 -3.24 -17.22 -7.60
N PRO A 170 -2.99 -18.14 -8.55
CA PRO A 170 -3.76 -19.37 -8.64
C PRO A 170 -3.54 -20.25 -7.40
N LYS A 171 -4.53 -21.06 -7.03
CA LYS A 171 -4.47 -21.90 -5.80
C LYS A 171 -3.32 -22.90 -5.79
N ASP A 172 -2.88 -23.30 -6.97
CA ASP A 172 -1.81 -24.27 -7.17
C ASP A 172 -0.41 -23.59 -7.24
N ALA A 173 -0.31 -22.29 -6.93
CA ALA A 173 0.97 -21.57 -6.94
C ALA A 173 1.93 -21.97 -5.82
N LEU A 174 1.44 -22.59 -4.74
CA LEU A 174 2.31 -23.06 -3.66
C LEU A 174 2.88 -24.43 -4.00
N ILE A 175 4.19 -24.56 -3.81
CA ILE A 175 4.88 -25.84 -3.92
C ILE A 175 4.53 -26.64 -2.65
N SER A 176 3.88 -27.79 -2.82
CA SER A 176 3.47 -28.68 -1.72
C SER A 176 4.58 -29.60 -1.23
N ASN A 177 5.72 -29.67 -1.94
CA ASN A 177 6.85 -30.54 -1.59
C ASN A 177 7.65 -29.94 -0.43
N SER A 178 7.79 -30.70 0.66
CA SER A 178 8.33 -30.23 1.96
C SER A 178 9.80 -29.78 1.95
N SER A 179 10.52 -29.90 0.82
CA SER A 179 11.92 -29.51 0.71
C SER A 179 12.11 -28.07 0.23
N ASN A 180 11.12 -27.49 -0.46
CA ASN A 180 11.28 -26.20 -1.13
C ASN A 180 10.47 -25.14 -0.39
N LYS A 181 11.16 -24.05 -0.02
CA LYS A 181 10.51 -22.85 0.51
C LYS A 181 9.74 -22.15 -0.59
N ASN A 182 8.59 -21.58 -0.25
CA ASN A 182 7.81 -20.77 -1.17
C ASN A 182 8.34 -19.33 -1.15
N PHE A 183 8.38 -18.69 -2.31
CA PHE A 183 8.86 -17.31 -2.45
C PHE A 183 7.87 -16.46 -3.24
N PHE A 184 7.55 -15.31 -2.65
CA PHE A 184 6.89 -14.21 -3.34
C PHE A 184 7.95 -13.26 -3.89
N GLN A 185 7.93 -13.02 -5.19
CA GLN A 185 8.89 -12.18 -5.89
C GLN A 185 8.17 -10.97 -6.50
N VAL A 186 8.72 -9.79 -6.25
CA VAL A 186 8.29 -8.53 -6.85
C VAL A 186 9.40 -8.06 -7.77
N VAL A 187 9.10 -7.92 -9.06
CA VAL A 187 10.00 -7.33 -10.04
C VAL A 187 9.56 -5.89 -10.25
N THR A 188 10.49 -4.97 -10.05
CA THR A 188 10.24 -3.55 -10.14
C THR A 188 10.35 -3.05 -11.58
N PRO A 189 9.85 -1.84 -11.90
CA PRO A 189 9.95 -1.28 -13.26
C PRO A 189 11.39 -1.18 -13.79
N THR A 190 12.38 -0.98 -12.92
CA THR A 190 13.81 -0.98 -13.32
C THR A 190 14.45 -2.38 -13.33
N LYS A 191 13.63 -3.43 -13.27
CA LYS A 191 14.02 -4.86 -13.27
C LYS A 191 14.82 -5.30 -12.04
N SER A 192 14.73 -4.56 -10.95
CA SER A 192 15.23 -5.03 -9.67
C SER A 192 14.26 -6.06 -9.07
N ILE A 193 14.78 -6.96 -8.24
CA ILE A 193 14.02 -8.09 -7.71
C ILE A 193 14.00 -8.02 -6.19
N LEU A 194 12.80 -7.91 -5.62
CA LEU A 194 12.54 -8.10 -4.20
C LEU A 194 11.99 -9.51 -3.98
N ARG A 195 12.57 -10.26 -3.04
CA ARG A 195 12.12 -11.61 -2.69
C ARG A 195 11.65 -11.67 -1.25
N PHE A 196 10.51 -12.28 -1.04
CA PHE A 196 9.90 -12.50 0.27
C PHE A 196 9.70 -14.00 0.47
N GLU A 197 10.12 -14.50 1.63
CA GLU A 197 9.85 -15.87 2.06
C GLU A 197 8.37 -15.98 2.49
N TYR A 198 7.64 -16.92 1.85
CA TYR A 198 6.21 -17.17 2.05
C TYR A 198 5.95 -18.30 3.05
#